data_AF-A0A2E6KWH7-F1
#
_entry.id   AF-A0A2E6KWH7-F1
#
_cell.length_a   1.000
_cell.length_b   1.000
_cell.length_c   1.000
_cell.angle_alpha   90.00
_cell.angle_beta   90.00
_cell.angle_gamma   90.00
#
_symmetry.space_group_name_H-M   'P 1'
#
loop_
_entity.id
_entity.type
_entity.pdbx_description
1 polymer ?
#
loop_
_entity_poly.entity_id
_entity_poly.type
_entity_poly.pdbx_seq_one_letter_code
_entity_poly.pdbx_strand_id
1 'polypeptide(L)'
;MAKRLSKALRGKRRWVGVIIPAGIKSKQEAIKTLEMFLATYDLIQKPRLVEFNLNHLSDGRSVGIIEVKLVDYPKIRNILEGELIDDGNQFTSYTSSGKIRLVRERIFSLE
;
A
#
# COMPACT_ATOMS: atom_id res chain seq x y z
N MET A 1 3.88 -28.90 11.12
CA MET A 1 2.98 -27.74 10.92
C MET A 1 3.46 -26.58 11.77
N ALA A 2 3.76 -25.42 11.19
CA ALA A 2 4.18 -24.26 11.96
C ALA A 2 3.04 -23.81 12.89
N LYS A 3 3.28 -23.83 14.21
CA LYS A 3 2.31 -23.43 15.23
C LYS A 3 1.94 -21.97 14.98
N ARG A 4 0.66 -21.71 14.66
CA ARG A 4 0.14 -20.36 14.45
C ARG A 4 0.33 -19.56 15.75
N LEU A 5 1.17 -18.53 15.70
CA LEU A 5 1.41 -17.61 16.82
C LEU A 5 0.07 -17.11 17.39
N SER A 6 0.01 -16.99 18.71
CA SER A 6 -1.14 -16.43 19.41
C SER A 6 -1.40 -14.99 18.93
N LYS A 7 -2.64 -14.52 19.11
CA LYS A 7 -3.03 -13.17 18.68
C LYS A 7 -2.15 -12.06 19.30
N ALA A 8 -1.66 -12.28 20.52
CA ALA A 8 -0.76 -11.37 21.21
C ALA A 8 0.66 -11.35 20.63
N LEU A 9 1.11 -12.49 20.08
CA LEU A 9 2.47 -12.66 19.54
C LEU A 9 2.57 -12.35 18.04
N ARG A 10 1.44 -12.28 17.32
CA ARG A 10 1.44 -11.80 15.94
C ARG A 10 1.63 -10.28 15.93
N GLY A 11 2.78 -9.84 15.43
CA GLY A 11 3.12 -8.41 15.31
C GLY A 11 1.98 -7.57 14.72
N LYS A 12 1.81 -6.35 15.24
CA LYS A 12 0.74 -5.44 14.79
C LYS A 12 1.08 -4.87 13.41
N ARG A 13 0.07 -4.88 12.54
CA ARG A 13 0.16 -4.37 11.17
C ARG A 13 -0.99 -3.44 10.84
N ARG A 14 -0.81 -2.63 9.81
CA ARG A 14 -1.82 -1.80 9.18
C ARG A 14 -1.94 -2.21 7.71
N TRP A 15 -3.16 -2.19 7.20
CA TRP A 15 -3.44 -2.31 5.78
C TRP A 15 -3.64 -0.91 5.24
N VAL A 16 -2.96 -0.59 4.15
CA VAL A 16 -3.05 0.71 3.48
C VAL A 16 -3.47 0.48 2.05
N GLY A 17 -4.57 1.12 1.66
CA GLY A 17 -5.00 1.25 0.29
C GLY A 17 -4.22 2.35 -0.40
N VAL A 18 -3.64 2.02 -1.54
CA VAL A 18 -2.81 2.93 -2.33
C VAL A 18 -3.38 3.07 -3.73
N ILE A 19 -3.30 4.30 -4.25
CA ILE A 19 -3.50 4.58 -5.67
C ILE A 19 -2.12 4.45 -6.34
N ILE A 20 -2.11 3.74 -7.46
CA ILE A 20 -0.92 3.40 -8.22
C ILE A 20 -0.98 4.18 -9.54
N PRO A 21 0.11 4.85 -9.93
CA PRO A 21 0.14 5.67 -11.14
C PRO A 21 -0.18 4.86 -12.40
N ALA A 22 -0.83 5.49 -13.38
CA ALA A 22 -1.31 4.85 -14.61
C ALA A 22 -0.18 4.27 -15.49
N GLY A 23 1.07 4.72 -15.27
CA GLY A 23 2.24 4.19 -15.95
C GLY A 23 2.56 2.72 -15.58
N ILE A 24 2.09 2.23 -14.43
CA ILE A 24 2.39 0.89 -13.94
C ILE A 24 1.31 -0.09 -14.39
N LYS A 25 1.70 -1.07 -15.21
CA LYS A 25 0.75 -1.99 -15.87
C LYS A 25 0.77 -3.41 -15.32
N SER A 26 1.69 -3.72 -14.41
CA SER A 26 1.80 -5.05 -13.83
C SER A 26 2.05 -5.02 -12.33
N LYS A 27 1.63 -6.09 -11.65
CA LYS A 27 1.89 -6.27 -10.21
C LYS A 27 3.39 -6.31 -9.90
N GLN A 28 4.19 -6.96 -10.75
CA GLN A 28 5.64 -7.05 -10.56
C GLN A 28 6.30 -5.68 -10.65
N GLU A 29 5.89 -4.87 -11.63
CA GLU A 29 6.35 -3.49 -11.76
C GLU A 29 5.92 -2.65 -10.56
N ALA A 30 4.67 -2.76 -10.12
CA ALA A 30 4.18 -2.08 -8.91
C ALA A 30 5.03 -2.41 -7.67
N ILE A 31 5.36 -3.69 -7.47
CA ILE A 31 6.24 -4.14 -6.38
C ILE A 31 7.62 -3.49 -6.50
N LYS A 32 8.24 -3.59 -7.69
CA LYS A 32 9.58 -3.04 -7.91
C LYS A 32 9.63 -1.53 -7.69
N THR A 33 8.67 -0.79 -8.23
CA THR A 33 8.60 0.67 -8.08
C THR A 33 8.32 1.07 -6.65
N LEU A 34 7.43 0.37 -5.95
CA LEU A 34 7.16 0.59 -4.52
C LEU A 34 8.41 0.32 -3.67
N GLU A 35 9.13 -0.76 -3.95
CA GLU A 35 10.37 -1.09 -3.24
C GLU A 35 11.46 -0.05 -3.48
N MET A 36 11.63 0.43 -4.72
CA MET A 36 12.58 1.50 -5.04
C MET A 36 12.19 2.82 -4.35
N PHE A 37 10.91 3.19 -4.40
CA PHE A 37 10.38 4.40 -3.78
C PHE A 37 10.57 4.40 -2.26
N LEU A 38 10.39 3.25 -1.61
CA LEU A 38 10.50 3.13 -0.15
C LEU A 38 11.91 2.78 0.33
N ALA A 39 12.82 2.38 -0.56
CA ALA A 39 14.20 2.02 -0.20
C ALA A 39 15.02 3.21 0.32
N THR A 40 14.62 4.44 -0.01
CA THR A 40 15.26 5.67 0.46
C THR A 40 14.92 6.00 1.92
N TYR A 41 13.94 5.31 2.51
CA TYR A 41 13.45 5.57 3.86
C TYR A 41 13.83 4.46 4.85
N ASP A 42 14.18 4.88 6.07
CA ASP A 42 14.49 3.96 7.17
C ASP A 42 13.21 3.35 7.78
N LEU A 43 12.80 2.20 7.24
CA LEU A 43 11.64 1.41 7.67
C LEU A 43 12.10 0.10 8.33
N ILE A 44 11.46 -0.27 9.45
CA ILE A 44 11.80 -1.51 10.19
C ILE A 44 11.48 -2.75 9.35
N GLN A 45 10.45 -2.68 8.51
CA GLN A 45 10.15 -3.71 7.53
C GLN A 45 9.62 -3.09 6.24
N LYS A 46 10.12 -3.60 5.10
CA LYS A 46 9.63 -3.23 3.78
C LYS A 46 8.14 -3.54 3.65
N PRO A 47 7.32 -2.55 3.24
CA PRO A 47 5.92 -2.79 2.91
C PRO A 47 5.77 -3.84 1.81
N ARG A 48 4.74 -4.67 1.93
CA ARG A 48 4.45 -5.72 0.97
C ARG A 48 3.18 -5.40 0.20
N LEU A 49 3.25 -5.33 -1.12
CA LEU A 49 2.06 -5.29 -1.97
C LEU A 49 1.36 -6.65 -1.96
N VAL A 50 0.14 -6.68 -1.45
CA VAL A 50 -0.65 -7.91 -1.30
C VAL A 50 -1.65 -8.02 -2.46
N GLU A 51 -2.33 -6.92 -2.77
CA GLU A 51 -3.33 -6.84 -3.84
C GLU A 51 -2.99 -5.72 -4.82
N PHE A 52 -3.37 -5.95 -6.07
CA PHE A 52 -3.18 -5.06 -7.21
C PHE A 52 -4.34 -5.25 -8.17
N ASN A 53 -5.07 -4.18 -8.47
CA ASN A 53 -6.13 -4.16 -9.48
C ASN A 53 -5.77 -3.10 -10.53
N LEU A 54 -5.57 -3.58 -11.75
CA LEU A 54 -5.17 -2.77 -12.89
C LEU A 54 -6.35 -1.93 -13.39
N ASN A 55 -6.11 -0.66 -13.71
CA ASN A 55 -7.08 0.26 -14.31
C ASN A 55 -8.44 0.31 -13.56
N HIS A 56 -8.39 0.27 -12.23
CA HIS A 56 -9.58 0.32 -11.38
C HIS A 56 -10.25 1.70 -11.39
N LEU A 57 -9.47 2.76 -11.64
CA LEU A 57 -9.97 4.13 -11.69
C LEU A 57 -10.22 4.56 -13.14
N SER A 58 -11.20 5.45 -13.33
CA SER A 58 -11.65 5.94 -14.66
C SER A 58 -10.57 6.70 -15.43
N ASP A 59 -9.55 7.22 -14.75
CA ASP A 59 -8.39 7.89 -15.33
C ASP A 59 -7.25 6.94 -15.71
N GLY A 60 -7.48 5.61 -15.63
CA GLY A 60 -6.49 4.59 -15.95
C GLY A 60 -5.50 4.32 -14.81
N ARG A 61 -5.66 4.94 -13.63
CA ARG A 61 -4.87 4.58 -12.45
C ARG A 61 -5.31 3.24 -11.87
N SER A 62 -4.35 2.59 -11.24
CA SER A 62 -4.55 1.28 -10.60
C SER A 62 -4.70 1.46 -9.10
N VAL A 63 -5.24 0.46 -8.42
CA VAL A 63 -5.34 0.45 -6.95
C VAL A 63 -4.64 -0.77 -6.37
N GLY A 64 -4.13 -0.64 -5.16
CA GLY A 64 -3.47 -1.74 -4.47
C GLY A 64 -3.66 -1.68 -2.98
N ILE A 65 -3.32 -2.78 -2.32
CA ILE A 65 -3.28 -2.87 -0.86
C ILE A 65 -1.89 -3.31 -0.44
N ILE A 66 -1.26 -2.50 0.41
CA ILE A 66 0.02 -2.80 1.03
C ILE A 66 -0.17 -3.20 2.50
N GLU A 67 0.60 -4.20 2.92
CA GLU A 67 0.79 -4.57 4.32
C GLU A 67 1.98 -3.80 4.89
N VAL A 68 1.77 -3.11 6.01
CA VAL A 68 2.82 -2.35 6.70
C VAL A 68 2.86 -2.71 8.18
N LYS A 69 4.05 -2.70 8.79
CA LYS A 69 4.14 -2.77 10.25
C LYS A 69 3.47 -1.53 10.86
N LEU A 70 2.76 -1.71 11.96
CA LEU A 70 2.04 -0.60 12.60
C LEU A 70 3.02 0.50 13.07
N VAL A 71 4.24 0.14 13.45
CA VAL A 71 5.29 1.08 13.87
C VAL A 71 5.75 1.97 12.72
N ASP A 72 5.83 1.43 11.50
CA ASP A 72 6.25 2.18 10.30
C ASP A 72 5.09 2.94 9.65
N TYR A 73 3.84 2.65 10.03
CA TYR A 73 2.65 3.26 9.41
C TYR A 73 2.66 4.79 9.41
N PRO A 74 2.99 5.50 10.51
CA PRO A 74 3.05 6.97 10.49
C PRO A 74 4.06 7.50 9.47
N LYS A 75 5.24 6.88 9.37
CA LYS A 75 6.27 7.25 8.38
C LYS A 75 5.75 7.04 6.95
N ILE A 76 5.22 5.85 6.67
CA ILE A 76 4.69 5.50 5.35
C ILE A 76 3.54 6.40 4.94
N ARG A 77 2.67 6.75 5.90
CA ARG A 77 1.60 7.71 5.65
C ARG A 77 2.15 9.05 5.20
N ASN A 78 3.12 9.60 5.95
CA ASN A 78 3.74 10.88 5.60
C ASN A 78 4.47 10.83 4.25
N ILE A 79 5.10 9.71 3.91
CA ILE A 79 5.78 9.51 2.63
C ILE A 79 4.78 9.48 1.47
N LEU A 80 3.65 8.80 1.64
CA LEU A 80 2.61 8.66 0.60
C LEU A 80 1.67 9.88 0.53
N GLU A 81 1.67 10.75 1.54
CA GLU A 81 1.00 12.05 1.55
C GLU A 81 1.95 13.20 1.15
N GLY A 82 3.27 12.97 1.24
CA GLY A 82 4.32 13.92 0.88
C GLY A 82 4.54 13.96 -0.63
N GLU A 83 4.74 15.18 -1.14
CA GLU A 83 4.98 15.53 -2.55
C GLU A 83 3.75 15.53 -3.47
N LEU A 84 2.89 16.53 -3.20
CA LEU A 84 1.95 17.18 -4.12
C LEU A 84 2.61 17.78 -5.39
N ILE A 85 3.79 17.34 -5.83
CA ILE A 85 4.59 18.05 -6.85
C ILE A 85 4.67 17.32 -8.20
N ASP A 86 4.31 16.03 -8.32
CA ASP A 86 4.54 15.30 -9.58
C ASP A 86 3.28 14.59 -10.12
N ASP A 87 2.52 15.31 -10.96
CA ASP A 87 1.68 14.84 -12.09
C ASP A 87 0.97 13.46 -12.01
N GLY A 88 0.54 13.04 -10.82
CA GLY A 88 -0.12 11.73 -10.64
C GLY A 88 0.79 10.52 -10.92
N ASN A 89 2.11 10.72 -10.90
CA ASN A 89 3.11 9.70 -11.25
C ASN A 89 3.67 8.94 -10.04
N GLN A 90 3.22 9.27 -8.82
CA GLN A 90 3.68 8.64 -7.58
C GLN A 90 2.58 7.80 -6.90
N PHE A 91 2.98 6.97 -5.93
CA PHE A 91 2.05 6.23 -5.09
C PHE A 91 1.38 7.16 -4.08
N THR A 92 0.06 7.11 -3.98
CA THR A 92 -0.69 7.95 -3.03
C THR A 92 -1.46 7.10 -2.03
N SER A 93 -1.47 7.49 -0.76
CA SER A 93 -2.31 6.83 0.24
C SER A 93 -3.76 7.27 0.09
N TYR A 94 -4.67 6.31 -0.05
CA TYR A 94 -6.11 6.59 -0.11
C TYR A 94 -6.83 6.28 1.21
N THR A 95 -6.58 5.10 1.78
CA THR A 95 -7.29 4.67 3.00
C THR A 95 -6.44 3.73 3.83
N SER A 96 -6.74 3.59 5.12
CA SER A 96 -6.05 2.60 5.97
C SER A 96 -6.97 1.98 7.02
N SER A 97 -6.68 0.73 7.40
CA SER A 97 -7.39 0.03 8.48
C SER A 97 -6.55 -1.07 9.10
N GLY A 98 -6.89 -1.50 10.32
CA GLY A 98 -6.33 -2.73 10.91
C GLY A 98 -6.88 -4.01 10.27
N LYS A 99 -7.93 -3.91 9.45
CA LYS A 99 -8.58 -5.05 8.78
C LYS A 99 -8.55 -4.84 7.27
N ILE A 100 -7.97 -5.81 6.54
CA ILE A 100 -7.91 -5.78 5.06
C ILE A 100 -9.30 -5.67 4.43
N ARG A 101 -10.31 -6.34 5.01
CA ARG A 101 -11.71 -6.29 4.55
C ARG A 101 -12.23 -4.84 4.44
N LEU A 102 -11.95 -4.00 5.44
CA LEU A 102 -12.40 -2.61 5.45
C LEU A 102 -11.64 -1.74 4.44
N VAL A 103 -10.38 -2.08 4.14
CA VAL A 103 -9.62 -1.39 3.09
C VAL A 103 -10.19 -1.76 1.73
N ARG A 104 -10.42 -3.05 1.48
CA ARG A 104 -11.05 -3.54 0.25
C ARG A 104 -12.39 -2.85 0.01
N GLU A 105 -13.29 -2.86 0.99
CA GLU A 105 -14.61 -2.22 0.85
C GLU A 105 -14.52 -0.76 0.41
N ARG A 106 -13.55 0.00 0.94
CA ARG A 106 -13.37 1.41 0.61
C ARG A 106 -12.67 1.64 -0.73
N ILE A 107 -11.77 0.75 -1.14
CA ILE A 107 -11.09 0.83 -2.44
C ILE A 107 -12.02 0.37 -3.55
N PHE A 108 -12.76 -0.71 -3.36
CA PHE A 108 -13.68 -1.21 -4.38
C PHE A 108 -14.95 -0.36 -4.49
N SER A 109 -15.20 0.53 -3.53
CA SER A 109 -16.23 1.58 -3.66
C SER A 109 -15.73 2.84 -4.39
N LEU A 110 -14.50 2.87 -4.91
CA LEU A 110 -13.96 4.02 -5.67
C LEU A 110 -14.41 4.08 -7.13
N GLU A 111 -15.41 3.29 -7.53
CA GLU A 111 -16.00 3.35 -8.86
C GLU A 111 -17.18 4.33 -8.91
#